data_AF-A0A2K5Y4L1-F1
#
_entry.id   AF-A0A2K5Y4L1-F1
#
_cell.length_a   1.000
_cell.length_b   1.000
_cell.length_c   1.000
_cell.angle_alpha   90.00
_cell.angle_beta   90.00
_cell.angle_gamma   90.00
#
_symmetry.space_group_name_H-M   'P 1'
#
loop_
_entity.id
_entity.type
_entity.pdbx_description
1 polymer ?
#
loop_
_entity_poly.entity_id
_entity_poly.type
_entity_poly.pdbx_seq_one_letter_code
_entity_poly.pdbx_strand_id
1 'polypeptide(L)'
;AYYGNINFFGGPSNTSVKTSAKLKQLEEENKDAMFVFLSDVWLDQVEVLEKLRIMFAGYSPSPPTCFILCGNFSSAPYGKNQVQALKDSLKTLADIICEYPDIHQSSRFVFVPGPEDPGFGSILPRPPLAESITNEFRQRVPFSVFTTNPCRIQYCTQEIIVFREDLVNKMCRNCVRFPSSNLAIPNHFVKTILSQGHLTPLPLYVCPVYWAYDYALRVYPVPDLLVIADKYDPFTITNTECLCINPKLQGF
;
A
#
# COMPACT_ATOMS: atom_id res chain seq x y z
N ALA A 1 -0.33 28.70 -5.59
CA ALA A 1 -0.46 27.43 -6.33
C ALA A 1 -1.17 27.70 -7.66
N TYR A 2 -0.61 27.26 -8.79
CA TYR A 2 -1.13 27.58 -10.14
C TYR A 2 -2.59 27.13 -10.37
N TYR A 3 -3.04 26.07 -9.70
CA TYR A 3 -4.38 25.50 -9.86
C TYR A 3 -5.32 25.75 -8.65
N GLY A 4 -4.95 26.66 -7.74
CA GLY A 4 -5.73 26.90 -6.51
C GLY A 4 -5.76 25.69 -5.57
N ASN A 5 -6.92 25.46 -4.95
CA ASN A 5 -7.11 24.46 -3.87
C ASN A 5 -7.99 23.28 -4.29
N ILE A 6 -7.95 22.91 -5.57
CA ILE A 6 -8.72 21.79 -6.12
C ILE A 6 -8.30 20.48 -5.42
N ASN A 7 -9.27 19.67 -4.99
CA ASN A 7 -8.98 18.35 -4.45
C ASN A 7 -8.74 17.32 -5.58
N PHE A 8 -7.50 17.24 -6.06
CA PHE A 8 -7.09 16.21 -7.03
C PHE A 8 -6.91 14.82 -6.40
N PHE A 9 -6.70 14.77 -5.08
CA PHE A 9 -6.38 13.54 -4.37
C PHE A 9 -7.62 12.65 -4.21
N GLY A 10 -8.77 13.28 -3.95
CA GLY A 10 -10.06 12.64 -3.73
C GLY A 10 -10.45 12.61 -2.25
N GLY A 11 -11.47 11.83 -1.91
CA GLY A 11 -12.00 11.74 -0.54
C GLY A 11 -13.12 12.76 -0.26
N PRO A 12 -13.55 12.88 1.01
CA PRO A 12 -14.77 13.62 1.36
C PRO A 12 -14.68 15.14 1.19
N SER A 13 -13.48 15.71 1.25
CA SER A 13 -13.27 17.16 1.13
C SER A 13 -13.48 17.63 -0.31
N ASN A 14 -14.11 18.79 -0.48
CA ASN A 14 -14.23 19.44 -1.80
C ASN A 14 -12.96 20.23 -2.18
N THR A 15 -12.13 20.61 -1.20
CA THR A 15 -10.88 21.34 -1.38
C THR A 15 -9.68 20.51 -0.92
N SER A 16 -8.48 20.85 -1.38
CA SER A 16 -7.24 20.19 -0.95
C SER A 16 -7.07 20.26 0.57
N VAL A 17 -6.86 19.09 1.17
CA VAL A 17 -6.67 18.95 2.62
C VAL A 17 -5.40 19.65 3.12
N LYS A 18 -4.41 19.84 2.24
CA LYS A 18 -3.16 20.57 2.52
C LYS A 18 -3.39 22.03 2.95
N THR A 19 -4.56 22.60 2.63
CA THR A 19 -4.92 23.99 2.99
C THR A 19 -5.73 24.12 4.27
N SER A 20 -6.09 23.01 4.91
CA SER A 20 -6.93 23.03 6.11
C SER A 20 -6.09 23.26 7.37
N ALA A 21 -6.14 24.49 7.91
CA ALA A 21 -5.49 24.82 9.18
C ALA A 21 -5.97 23.96 10.36
N LYS A 22 -7.26 23.58 10.36
CA LYS A 22 -7.83 22.69 11.38
C LYS A 22 -7.21 21.30 11.34
N LEU A 23 -7.08 20.72 10.14
CA LEU A 23 -6.44 19.40 10.00
C LEU A 23 -4.95 19.49 10.34
N LYS A 24 -4.30 20.61 10.01
CA LYS A 24 -2.90 20.82 10.35
C LYS A 24 -2.67 20.83 11.86
N GLN A 25 -3.55 21.51 12.60
CA GLN A 25 -3.50 21.52 14.06
C GLN A 25 -3.65 20.10 14.63
N LEU A 26 -4.65 19.32 14.18
CA LEU A 26 -4.87 17.95 14.66
C LEU A 26 -3.68 17.02 14.35
N GLU A 27 -3.03 17.21 13.21
CA GLU A 27 -1.83 16.48 12.83
C GLU A 27 -0.66 16.77 13.77
N GLU A 28 -0.48 18.03 14.14
CA GLU A 28 0.61 18.46 15.04
C GLU A 28 0.37 18.08 16.51
N GLU A 29 -0.90 18.00 16.92
CA GLU A 29 -1.32 17.55 18.25
C GLU A 29 -1.13 16.04 18.42
N ASN A 30 -1.39 15.24 17.37
CA ASN A 30 -1.31 13.78 17.43
C ASN A 30 0.09 13.25 17.05
N LYS A 31 1.07 13.46 17.92
CA LYS A 31 2.46 13.02 17.71
C LYS A 31 2.65 11.50 17.73
N ASP A 32 1.71 10.76 18.31
CA ASP A 32 1.75 9.31 18.41
C ASP A 32 1.12 8.63 17.18
N ALA A 33 0.65 9.41 16.21
CA ALA A 33 0.11 8.89 14.97
C ALA A 33 1.15 8.08 14.20
N MET A 34 0.83 6.82 13.90
CA MET A 34 1.76 5.88 13.28
C MET A 34 1.07 5.02 12.23
N PHE A 35 1.74 4.85 11.10
CA PHE A 35 1.33 3.99 9.99
C PHE A 35 2.39 2.91 9.75
N VAL A 36 1.99 1.64 9.78
CA VAL A 36 2.87 0.49 9.58
C VAL A 36 2.59 -0.11 8.21
N PHE A 37 3.57 -0.11 7.32
CA PHE A 37 3.44 -0.67 5.97
C PHE A 37 4.17 -2.00 5.87
N LEU A 38 3.47 -3.03 5.40
CA LEU A 38 4.03 -4.36 5.13
C LEU A 38 3.68 -4.75 3.68
N SER A 39 4.56 -5.51 3.03
CA SER A 39 4.37 -6.03 1.67
C SER A 39 4.67 -7.52 1.61
N ASP A 40 4.00 -8.23 0.69
CA ASP A 40 4.09 -9.68 0.51
C ASP A 40 3.81 -10.44 1.82
N VAL A 41 2.68 -10.09 2.44
CA VAL A 41 2.23 -10.70 3.69
C VAL A 41 1.60 -12.06 3.39
N TRP A 42 2.44 -13.07 3.14
CA TRP A 42 2.02 -14.44 2.84
C TRP A 42 1.39 -15.12 4.06
N LEU A 43 0.06 -15.06 4.17
CA LEU A 43 -0.72 -15.54 5.32
C LEU A 43 -0.83 -17.07 5.38
N ASP A 44 -0.37 -17.77 4.34
CA ASP A 44 -0.22 -19.23 4.29
C ASP A 44 1.10 -19.73 4.89
N GLN A 45 2.04 -18.83 5.20
CA GLN A 45 3.33 -19.17 5.80
C GLN A 45 3.29 -19.03 7.32
N VAL A 46 3.65 -20.11 8.02
CA VAL A 46 3.66 -20.14 9.50
C VAL A 46 4.62 -19.08 10.06
N GLU A 47 5.80 -18.94 9.46
CA GLU A 47 6.79 -17.95 9.87
C GLU A 47 6.23 -16.52 9.80
N VAL A 48 5.49 -16.17 8.74
CA VAL A 48 4.87 -14.84 8.60
C VAL A 48 3.86 -14.60 9.72
N LEU A 49 3.02 -15.60 10.05
CA LEU A 49 2.04 -15.49 11.13
C LEU A 49 2.71 -15.33 12.50
N GLU A 50 3.81 -16.04 12.77
CA GLU A 50 4.61 -15.87 13.99
C GLU A 50 5.21 -14.47 14.11
N LYS A 51 5.73 -13.91 13.01
CA LYS A 51 6.26 -12.54 13.00
C LYS A 51 5.16 -11.50 13.17
N LEU A 52 3.97 -11.72 12.61
CA LEU A 52 2.82 -10.85 12.86
C LEU A 52 2.42 -10.85 14.35
N ARG A 53 2.46 -12.01 15.02
CA ARG A 53 2.24 -12.10 16.47
C ARG A 53 3.26 -11.30 17.26
N ILE A 54 4.56 -11.43 16.93
CA ILE A 54 5.63 -10.66 17.58
C ILE A 54 5.42 -9.15 17.35
N MET A 55 5.08 -8.75 16.12
CA MET A 55 4.80 -7.36 15.79
C MET A 55 3.60 -6.81 16.58
N PHE A 56 2.49 -7.53 16.63
CA PHE A 56 1.30 -7.11 17.38
C PHE A 56 1.59 -7.04 18.88
N ALA A 57 2.30 -8.02 19.45
CA ALA A 57 2.74 -7.97 20.84
C ALA A 57 3.63 -6.75 21.13
N GLY A 58 4.55 -6.42 20.23
CA GLY A 58 5.44 -5.26 20.36
C GLY A 58 4.71 -3.92 20.26
N TYR A 59 3.63 -3.86 19.48
CA TYR A 59 2.80 -2.66 19.33
C TYR A 59 1.65 -2.56 20.33
N SER A 60 1.24 -3.64 21.02
CA SER A 60 0.19 -3.59 22.05
C SER A 60 0.30 -2.42 23.04
N PRO A 61 1.47 -2.07 23.61
CA PRO A 61 1.56 -0.93 24.53
C PRO A 61 1.34 0.44 23.88
N SER A 62 1.49 0.55 22.56
CA SER A 62 1.30 1.77 21.79
C SER A 62 0.79 1.43 20.38
N PRO A 63 -0.50 1.06 20.24
CA PRO A 63 -1.06 0.56 18.99
C PRO A 63 -0.99 1.64 17.90
N PRO A 64 -0.48 1.32 16.69
CA PRO A 64 -0.40 2.30 15.62
C PRO A 64 -1.80 2.69 15.12
N THR A 65 -1.89 3.84 14.48
CA THR A 65 -3.15 4.33 13.90
C THR A 65 -3.65 3.39 12.82
N CYS A 66 -2.76 2.87 11.97
CA CYS A 66 -3.14 1.99 10.88
C CYS A 66 -2.02 1.01 10.48
N PHE A 67 -2.38 -0.25 10.28
CA PHE A 67 -1.59 -1.23 9.54
C PHE A 67 -2.05 -1.25 8.08
N ILE A 68 -1.10 -1.16 7.15
CA ILE A 68 -1.32 -1.27 5.71
C ILE A 68 -0.62 -2.54 5.26
N LEU A 69 -1.41 -3.58 5.03
CA LEU A 69 -0.96 -4.89 4.59
C LEU A 69 -1.13 -4.96 3.07
N CYS A 70 -0.02 -4.89 2.36
CA CYS A 70 0.00 -5.08 0.91
C CYS A 70 0.20 -6.56 0.59
N GLY A 71 -0.54 -7.04 -0.41
CA GLY A 71 -0.36 -8.39 -0.95
C GLY A 71 1.05 -8.58 -1.54
N ASN A 72 1.37 -9.73 -2.12
CA ASN A 72 0.48 -10.89 -2.26
C ASN A 72 0.19 -11.53 -0.89
N PHE A 73 -1.03 -12.04 -0.69
CA PHE A 73 -1.45 -12.64 0.58
C PHE A 73 -1.24 -14.15 0.65
N SER A 74 -0.79 -14.77 -0.44
CA SER A 74 -0.39 -16.17 -0.48
C SER A 74 0.95 -16.32 -1.19
N SER A 75 1.81 -17.18 -0.66
CA SER A 75 3.08 -17.59 -1.26
C SER A 75 2.91 -18.50 -2.47
N ALA A 76 1.77 -19.22 -2.55
CA ALA A 76 1.45 -20.16 -3.60
C ALA A 76 0.13 -19.75 -4.30
N PRO A 77 0.15 -18.78 -5.23
CA PRO A 77 -1.06 -18.29 -5.92
C PRO A 77 -1.63 -19.29 -6.96
N TYR A 78 -1.20 -20.55 -6.93
CA TYR A 78 -1.56 -21.57 -7.90
C TYR A 78 -2.50 -22.60 -7.27
N GLY A 79 -3.55 -22.97 -7.99
CA GLY A 79 -4.42 -24.10 -7.63
C GLY A 79 -5.91 -23.76 -7.65
N LYS A 80 -6.74 -24.79 -7.81
CA LYS A 80 -8.22 -24.65 -7.92
C LYS A 80 -8.88 -24.10 -6.65
N ASN A 81 -8.18 -24.17 -5.51
CA ASN A 81 -8.70 -23.80 -4.20
C ASN A 81 -8.09 -22.49 -3.66
N GLN A 82 -7.45 -21.68 -4.50
CA GLN A 82 -6.77 -20.43 -4.08
C GLN A 82 -7.68 -19.52 -3.24
N VAL A 83 -8.93 -19.35 -3.66
CA VAL A 83 -9.93 -18.52 -2.95
C VAL A 83 -10.23 -19.08 -1.56
N GLN A 84 -10.37 -20.40 -1.44
CA GLN A 84 -10.66 -21.04 -0.17
C GLN A 84 -9.46 -20.99 0.77
N ALA A 85 -8.25 -21.24 0.25
CA ALA A 85 -7.01 -21.11 1.02
C ALA A 85 -6.84 -19.68 1.58
N LEU A 86 -7.09 -18.66 0.75
CA LEU A 86 -7.03 -17.27 1.21
C LEU A 86 -8.07 -16.95 2.29
N LYS A 87 -9.31 -17.48 2.17
CA LYS A 87 -10.32 -17.35 3.24
C LYS A 87 -9.83 -17.93 4.55
N ASP A 88 -9.26 -19.13 4.51
CA ASP A 88 -8.79 -19.81 5.72
C ASP A 88 -7.58 -19.08 6.33
N SER A 89 -6.66 -18.58 5.50
CA SER A 89 -5.58 -17.69 5.94
C SER A 89 -6.08 -16.39 6.59
N LEU A 90 -7.12 -15.75 6.02
CA LEU A 90 -7.73 -14.57 6.62
C LEU A 90 -8.41 -14.89 7.97
N LYS A 91 -9.06 -16.06 8.12
CA LYS A 91 -9.61 -16.49 9.41
C LYS A 91 -8.51 -16.58 10.47
N THR A 92 -7.39 -17.23 10.14
CA THR A 92 -6.24 -17.32 11.04
C THR A 92 -5.69 -15.95 11.41
N LEU A 93 -5.57 -15.03 10.44
CA LEU A 93 -5.16 -13.65 10.73
C LEU A 93 -6.16 -12.94 11.66
N ALA A 94 -7.47 -13.13 11.46
CA ALA A 94 -8.49 -12.56 12.34
C ALA A 94 -8.40 -13.12 13.76
N ASP A 95 -8.14 -14.43 13.91
CA ASP A 95 -7.87 -15.05 15.22
C ASP A 95 -6.69 -14.36 15.90
N ILE A 96 -5.57 -14.22 15.20
CA ILE A 96 -4.36 -13.56 15.73
C ILE A 96 -4.68 -12.14 16.18
N ILE A 97 -5.36 -11.33 15.36
CA ILE A 97 -5.69 -9.94 15.73
C ILE A 97 -6.60 -9.91 16.97
N CYS A 98 -7.55 -10.84 17.07
CA CYS A 98 -8.47 -10.92 18.22
C CYS A 98 -7.75 -11.30 19.53
N GLU A 99 -6.61 -11.99 19.47
CA GLU A 99 -5.79 -12.29 20.65
C GLU A 99 -5.08 -11.04 21.23
N TYR A 100 -4.95 -9.96 20.46
CA TYR A 100 -4.35 -8.69 20.88
C TYR A 100 -5.43 -7.60 20.98
N PRO A 101 -6.18 -7.50 22.09
CA PRO A 101 -7.32 -6.58 22.21
C PRO A 101 -6.93 -5.10 22.05
N ASP A 102 -5.74 -4.69 22.52
CA ASP A 102 -5.24 -3.31 22.39
C ASP A 102 -5.08 -2.91 20.92
N ILE A 103 -4.55 -3.82 20.09
CA ILE A 103 -4.45 -3.65 18.64
C ILE A 103 -5.83 -3.69 18.00
N HIS A 104 -6.64 -4.70 18.32
CA HIS A 104 -7.95 -4.93 17.70
C HIS A 104 -8.90 -3.73 17.90
N GLN A 105 -8.89 -3.11 19.08
CA GLN A 105 -9.80 -2.01 19.39
C GLN A 105 -9.29 -0.65 18.91
N SER A 106 -7.97 -0.48 18.74
CA SER A 106 -7.35 0.83 18.46
C SER A 106 -6.86 0.98 17.03
N SER A 107 -6.31 -0.08 16.43
CA SER A 107 -5.66 -0.02 15.12
C SER A 107 -6.65 -0.23 13.98
N ARG A 108 -6.43 0.46 12.86
CA ARG A 108 -7.15 0.20 11.60
C ARG A 108 -6.31 -0.74 10.72
N PHE A 109 -6.96 -1.53 9.88
CA PHE A 109 -6.30 -2.42 8.93
C PHE A 109 -6.73 -2.10 7.50
N VAL A 110 -5.77 -1.78 6.64
CA VAL A 110 -6.00 -1.55 5.20
C VAL A 110 -5.31 -2.65 4.42
N PHE A 111 -6.06 -3.35 3.58
CA PHE A 111 -5.55 -4.41 2.72
C PHE A 111 -5.49 -3.94 1.28
N VAL A 112 -4.29 -3.89 0.71
CA VAL A 112 -4.04 -3.51 -0.68
C VAL A 112 -3.69 -4.77 -1.49
N PRO A 113 -4.51 -5.21 -2.45
CA PRO A 113 -4.31 -6.48 -3.15
C PRO A 113 -3.07 -6.45 -4.05
N GLY A 114 -2.27 -7.50 -4.01
CA GLY A 114 -1.12 -7.74 -4.86
C GLY A 114 -1.50 -8.30 -6.25
N PRO A 115 -0.52 -8.41 -7.18
CA PRO A 115 -0.82 -8.79 -8.57
C PRO A 115 -1.19 -10.28 -8.74
N GLU A 116 -0.85 -11.12 -7.76
CA GLU A 116 -1.11 -12.57 -7.79
C GLU A 116 -2.30 -12.97 -6.91
N ASP A 117 -2.95 -12.00 -6.25
CA ASP A 117 -4.13 -12.25 -5.43
C ASP A 117 -5.39 -12.52 -6.28
N PRO A 118 -6.40 -13.23 -5.74
CA PRO A 118 -7.63 -13.55 -6.46
C PRO A 118 -8.35 -12.31 -7.02
N GLY A 119 -8.62 -12.32 -8.32
CA GLY A 119 -9.32 -11.24 -9.03
C GLY A 119 -8.68 -10.96 -10.39
N PHE A 120 -8.97 -9.79 -10.95
CA PHE A 120 -8.34 -9.31 -12.19
C PHE A 120 -6.98 -8.64 -11.88
N GLY A 121 -6.03 -9.42 -11.36
CA GLY A 121 -4.77 -8.92 -10.80
C GLY A 121 -3.77 -8.32 -11.80
N SER A 122 -3.90 -8.63 -13.09
CA SER A 122 -2.93 -8.26 -14.12
C SER A 122 -3.19 -6.91 -14.80
N ILE A 123 -4.34 -6.27 -14.54
CA ILE A 123 -4.74 -4.99 -15.17
C ILE A 123 -5.00 -3.95 -14.08
N LEU A 124 -4.48 -2.74 -14.27
CA LEU A 124 -4.61 -1.63 -13.33
C LEU A 124 -5.68 -0.62 -13.76
N PRO A 125 -6.29 0.11 -12.81
CA PRO A 125 -6.32 -0.15 -11.37
C PRO A 125 -7.06 -1.46 -11.04
N ARG A 126 -6.60 -2.18 -10.02
CA ARG A 126 -7.21 -3.43 -9.56
C ARG A 126 -8.33 -3.18 -8.56
N PRO A 127 -9.45 -3.92 -8.65
CA PRO A 127 -10.48 -3.89 -7.61
C PRO A 127 -9.97 -4.51 -6.30
N PRO A 128 -10.65 -4.25 -5.17
CA PRO A 128 -10.39 -4.97 -3.92
C PRO A 128 -10.67 -6.47 -4.06
N LEU A 129 -10.17 -7.25 -3.10
CA LEU A 129 -10.59 -8.64 -2.92
C LEU A 129 -12.11 -8.72 -2.78
N ALA A 130 -12.72 -9.71 -3.45
CA ALA A 130 -14.16 -9.89 -3.45
C ALA A 130 -14.73 -10.00 -2.02
N GLU A 131 -15.92 -9.44 -1.80
CA GLU A 131 -16.58 -9.46 -0.50
C GLU A 131 -16.85 -10.89 0.00
N SER A 132 -17.13 -11.81 -0.91
CA SER A 132 -17.30 -13.24 -0.58
C SER A 132 -16.06 -13.87 0.07
N ILE A 133 -14.87 -13.28 -0.11
CA ILE A 133 -13.59 -13.68 0.50
C ILE A 133 -13.40 -13.00 1.85
N THR A 134 -13.80 -11.73 1.96
CA THR A 134 -13.39 -10.84 3.05
C THR A 134 -14.47 -10.60 4.12
N ASN A 135 -15.73 -10.98 3.85
CA ASN A 135 -16.87 -10.70 4.74
C ASN A 135 -16.68 -11.27 6.15
N GLU A 136 -16.22 -12.52 6.27
CA GLU A 136 -16.01 -13.15 7.58
C GLU A 136 -14.92 -12.41 8.38
N PHE A 137 -13.82 -12.02 7.72
CA PHE A 137 -12.77 -11.22 8.33
C PHE A 137 -13.30 -9.88 8.85
N ARG A 138 -14.05 -9.15 8.02
CA ARG A 138 -14.61 -7.83 8.37
C ARG A 138 -15.61 -7.89 9.53
N GLN A 139 -16.35 -8.99 9.67
CA GLN A 139 -17.25 -9.19 10.82
C GLN A 139 -16.47 -9.34 12.13
N ARG A 140 -15.30 -9.99 12.09
CA ARG A 140 -14.45 -10.21 13.25
C ARG A 140 -13.56 -9.02 13.59
N VAL A 141 -13.06 -8.33 12.56
CA VAL A 141 -12.19 -7.15 12.66
C VAL A 141 -12.89 -5.97 11.95
N PRO A 142 -13.79 -5.25 12.65
CA PRO A 142 -14.65 -4.23 12.01
C PRO A 142 -13.88 -3.00 11.54
N PHE A 143 -12.72 -2.70 12.12
CA PHE A 143 -11.83 -1.61 11.68
C PHE A 143 -10.91 -2.02 10.53
N SER A 144 -11.43 -2.80 9.58
CA SER A 144 -10.70 -3.25 8.39
C SER A 144 -11.34 -2.80 7.09
N VAL A 145 -10.52 -2.43 6.11
CA VAL A 145 -10.93 -2.02 4.76
C VAL A 145 -10.06 -2.73 3.74
N PHE A 146 -10.69 -3.47 2.82
CA PHE A 146 -10.03 -4.02 1.65
C PHE A 146 -10.27 -3.07 0.49
N THR A 147 -9.19 -2.53 -0.09
CA THR A 147 -9.24 -1.43 -1.06
C THR A 147 -8.65 -1.82 -2.41
N THR A 148 -8.66 -0.90 -3.37
CA THR A 148 -8.08 -1.08 -4.71
C THR A 148 -6.56 -1.13 -4.67
N ASN A 149 -5.93 -1.45 -5.80
CA ASN A 149 -4.49 -1.24 -5.99
C ASN A 149 -4.22 -0.52 -7.33
N PRO A 150 -3.62 0.69 -7.33
CA PRO A 150 -3.21 1.47 -6.16
C PRO A 150 -4.40 1.94 -5.30
N CYS A 151 -4.09 2.45 -4.11
CA CYS A 151 -5.03 3.18 -3.28
C CYS A 151 -4.40 4.49 -2.77
N ARG A 152 -5.27 5.36 -2.24
CA ARG A 152 -4.91 6.66 -1.69
C ARG A 152 -5.45 6.76 -0.28
N ILE A 153 -4.58 7.10 0.66
CA ILE A 153 -4.92 7.32 2.07
C ILE A 153 -4.69 8.79 2.37
N GLN A 154 -5.71 9.44 2.90
CA GLN A 154 -5.61 10.82 3.37
C GLN A 154 -5.59 10.79 4.90
N TYR A 155 -4.55 11.38 5.50
CA TYR A 155 -4.44 11.54 6.94
C TYR A 155 -4.16 13.00 7.27
N CYS A 156 -5.10 13.67 7.93
CA CYS A 156 -5.03 15.10 8.21
C CYS A 156 -4.66 15.93 6.96
N THR A 157 -3.52 16.63 6.95
CA THR A 157 -3.10 17.39 5.75
C THR A 157 -2.25 16.58 4.79
N GLN A 158 -1.96 15.31 5.10
CA GLN A 158 -1.06 14.46 4.35
C GLN A 158 -1.79 13.53 3.37
N GLU A 159 -1.19 13.39 2.20
CA GLU A 159 -1.61 12.58 1.07
C GLU A 159 -0.64 11.41 0.90
N ILE A 160 -1.13 10.18 1.02
CA ILE A 160 -0.33 8.95 0.96
C ILE A 160 -0.83 8.09 -0.20
N ILE A 161 0.03 7.78 -1.17
CA ILE A 161 -0.29 6.84 -2.25
C ILE A 161 0.36 5.51 -1.96
N VAL A 162 -0.40 4.42 -2.01
CA VAL A 162 0.10 3.06 -1.83
C VAL A 162 -0.09 2.27 -3.11
N PHE A 163 0.97 1.66 -3.60
CA PHE A 163 0.97 0.90 -4.83
C PHE A 163 1.78 -0.39 -4.67
N ARG A 164 1.12 -1.54 -4.80
CA ARG A 164 1.77 -2.86 -4.73
C ARG A 164 2.03 -3.41 -6.12
N GLU A 165 3.28 -3.38 -6.57
CA GLU A 165 3.69 -3.89 -7.88
C GLU A 165 5.20 -4.20 -7.89
N ASP A 166 5.62 -5.19 -8.66
CA ASP A 166 7.04 -5.54 -8.85
C ASP A 166 7.66 -4.63 -9.94
N LEU A 167 7.56 -3.32 -9.70
CA LEU A 167 7.74 -2.27 -10.70
C LEU A 167 9.21 -2.02 -11.05
N VAL A 168 10.12 -2.04 -10.07
CA VAL A 168 11.56 -1.80 -10.29
C VAL A 168 12.08 -2.79 -11.34
N ASN A 169 11.73 -4.07 -11.20
CA ASN A 169 12.13 -5.10 -12.15
C ASN A 169 11.50 -4.90 -13.54
N LYS A 170 10.22 -4.47 -13.61
CA LYS A 170 9.55 -4.14 -14.88
C LYS A 170 10.24 -2.96 -15.58
N MET A 171 10.62 -1.92 -14.85
CA MET A 171 11.34 -0.77 -15.39
C MET A 171 12.73 -1.17 -15.87
N CYS A 172 13.51 -1.89 -15.05
CA CYS A 172 14.85 -2.35 -15.42
C CYS A 172 14.85 -3.20 -16.71
N ARG A 173 13.87 -4.08 -16.90
CA ARG A 173 13.73 -4.89 -18.14
C ARG A 173 13.38 -4.08 -19.39
N ASN A 174 12.83 -2.88 -19.22
CA ASN A 174 12.40 -2.00 -20.32
C ASN A 174 13.23 -0.70 -20.37
N CYS A 175 14.34 -0.62 -19.64
CA CYS A 175 15.22 0.53 -19.66
C CYS A 175 15.90 0.67 -21.03
N VAL A 176 15.91 1.88 -21.59
CA VAL A 176 16.64 2.20 -22.83
C VAL A 176 18.16 2.00 -22.63
N ARG A 177 18.65 2.39 -21.45
CA ARG A 177 20.03 2.18 -21.01
C ARG A 177 20.04 1.93 -19.51
N PHE A 178 21.06 1.21 -19.04
CA PHE A 178 21.30 1.11 -17.61
C PHE A 178 21.60 2.50 -17.04
N PRO A 179 21.05 2.83 -15.87
CA PRO A 179 21.41 4.07 -15.17
C PRO A 179 22.89 4.04 -14.79
N SER A 180 23.46 5.23 -14.61
CA SER A 180 24.84 5.36 -14.14
C SER A 180 25.00 4.72 -12.76
N SER A 181 26.09 3.98 -12.56
CA SER A 181 26.40 3.30 -11.29
C SER A 181 26.77 4.24 -10.15
N ASN A 182 26.82 5.56 -10.40
CA ASN A 182 27.12 6.57 -9.39
C ASN A 182 25.98 6.77 -8.37
N LEU A 183 24.78 6.29 -8.66
CA LEU A 183 23.61 6.46 -7.81
C LEU A 183 22.82 5.15 -7.77
N ALA A 184 22.34 4.79 -6.58
CA ALA A 184 21.60 3.54 -6.39
C ALA A 184 20.30 3.52 -7.21
N ILE A 185 19.93 2.34 -7.72
CA ILE A 185 18.74 2.12 -8.56
C ILE A 185 17.46 2.74 -7.97
N PRO A 186 17.15 2.62 -6.66
CA PRO A 186 15.95 3.22 -6.09
C PRO A 186 15.87 4.75 -6.26
N ASN A 187 16.99 5.46 -6.28
CA ASN A 187 16.99 6.91 -6.49
C ASN A 187 16.63 7.28 -7.93
N HIS A 188 17.16 6.53 -8.91
CA HIS A 188 16.78 6.70 -10.31
C HIS A 188 15.31 6.35 -10.53
N PHE A 189 14.85 5.28 -9.89
CA PHE A 189 13.47 4.83 -9.91
C PHE A 189 12.52 5.91 -9.38
N VAL A 190 12.75 6.41 -8.15
CA VAL A 190 11.92 7.46 -7.54
C VAL A 190 11.90 8.74 -8.38
N LYS A 191 13.06 9.18 -8.88
CA LYS A 191 13.14 10.32 -9.80
C LYS A 191 12.28 10.10 -11.04
N THR A 192 12.25 8.89 -11.59
CA THR A 192 11.47 8.58 -12.78
C THR A 192 9.97 8.65 -12.49
N ILE A 193 9.49 8.03 -11.40
CA ILE A 193 8.06 8.03 -11.04
C ILE A 193 7.55 9.45 -10.82
N LEU A 194 8.26 10.26 -10.03
CA LEU A 194 7.86 11.63 -9.73
C LEU A 194 7.96 12.55 -10.96
N SER A 195 9.01 12.41 -11.77
CA SER A 195 9.17 13.23 -12.99
C SER A 195 8.13 12.89 -14.05
N GLN A 196 7.71 11.63 -14.15
CA GLN A 196 6.64 11.22 -15.06
C GLN A 196 5.25 11.53 -14.49
N GLY A 197 5.13 11.76 -13.18
CA GLY A 197 3.84 12.00 -12.52
C GLY A 197 2.88 10.82 -12.67
N HIS A 198 3.39 9.59 -12.84
CA HIS A 198 2.61 8.40 -13.14
C HIS A 198 3.23 7.15 -12.48
N LEU A 199 2.40 6.29 -11.88
CA LEU A 199 2.86 5.07 -11.20
C LEU A 199 3.42 4.03 -12.16
N THR A 200 2.89 3.95 -13.38
CA THR A 200 3.33 2.99 -14.40
C THR A 200 3.75 3.71 -15.68
N PRO A 201 4.94 4.35 -15.72
CA PRO A 201 5.44 5.01 -16.92
C PRO A 201 6.05 3.99 -17.90
N LEU A 202 5.26 2.98 -18.24
CA LEU A 202 5.65 1.84 -19.06
C LEU A 202 4.55 1.54 -20.09
N PRO A 203 4.89 0.91 -21.23
CA PRO A 203 3.90 0.53 -22.22
C PRO A 203 2.84 -0.44 -21.69
N LEU A 204 1.65 -0.43 -22.30
CA LEU A 204 0.51 -1.27 -21.92
C LEU A 204 0.79 -2.79 -21.96
N TYR A 205 1.72 -3.24 -22.81
CA TYR A 205 2.11 -4.66 -22.85
C TYR A 205 2.96 -5.09 -21.63
N VAL A 206 3.55 -4.12 -20.90
CA VAL A 206 4.33 -4.36 -19.67
C VAL A 206 3.46 -4.15 -18.44
N CYS A 207 2.70 -3.05 -18.44
CA CYS A 207 1.78 -2.66 -17.39
C CYS A 207 0.41 -2.43 -18.02
N PRO A 208 -0.44 -3.48 -18.09
CA PRO A 208 -1.79 -3.33 -18.63
C PRO A 208 -2.63 -2.40 -17.75
N VAL A 209 -3.29 -1.44 -18.38
CA VAL A 209 -4.15 -0.45 -17.72
C VAL A 209 -5.49 -0.38 -18.45
N TYR A 210 -6.59 -0.26 -17.70
CA TYR A 210 -7.88 0.10 -18.28
C TYR A 210 -7.79 1.53 -18.82
N TRP A 211 -7.87 1.71 -20.15
CA TRP A 211 -7.58 3.00 -20.80
C TRP A 211 -8.37 4.18 -20.21
N ALA A 212 -9.64 3.97 -19.88
CA ALA A 212 -10.49 5.00 -19.29
C ALA A 212 -10.11 5.38 -17.86
N TYR A 213 -9.36 4.53 -17.13
CA TYR A 213 -8.97 4.72 -15.73
C TYR A 213 -7.48 5.02 -15.53
N ASP A 214 -6.72 5.29 -16.61
CA ASP A 214 -5.29 5.63 -16.54
C ASP A 214 -5.01 6.81 -15.59
N TYR A 215 -5.91 7.79 -15.56
CA TYR A 215 -5.81 8.95 -14.65
C TYR A 215 -5.71 8.58 -13.16
N ALA A 216 -6.22 7.40 -12.75
CA ALA A 216 -6.16 6.95 -11.36
C ALA A 216 -4.74 6.54 -10.93
N LEU A 217 -3.85 6.27 -11.88
CA LEU A 217 -2.45 5.91 -11.65
C LEU A 217 -1.52 7.14 -11.60
N ARG A 218 -2.08 8.35 -11.63
CA ARG A 218 -1.33 9.61 -11.59
C ARG A 218 -0.75 9.88 -10.19
N VAL A 219 0.51 10.32 -10.17
CA VAL A 219 1.28 10.79 -9.00
C VAL A 219 1.49 12.32 -9.08
N TYR A 220 0.45 13.02 -9.55
CA TYR A 220 0.43 14.47 -9.70
C TYR A 220 -0.95 14.99 -9.30
N PRO A 221 -1.04 15.97 -8.37
CA PRO A 221 0.04 16.59 -7.60
C PRO A 221 0.87 15.58 -6.79
N VAL A 222 2.11 15.97 -6.46
CA VAL A 222 3.05 15.11 -5.74
C VAL A 222 2.53 14.87 -4.31
N PRO A 223 2.38 13.61 -3.86
CA PRO A 223 1.91 13.29 -2.51
C PRO A 223 2.99 13.57 -1.47
N ASP A 224 2.63 13.52 -0.18
CA ASP A 224 3.60 13.64 0.91
C ASP A 224 4.36 12.31 1.11
N LEU A 225 3.68 11.18 0.90
CA LEU A 225 4.27 9.84 0.97
C LEU A 225 3.83 8.97 -0.22
N LEU A 226 4.80 8.37 -0.90
CA LEU A 226 4.61 7.37 -1.93
C LEU A 226 5.17 6.02 -1.46
N VAL A 227 4.28 5.06 -1.25
CA VAL A 227 4.64 3.69 -0.85
C VAL A 227 4.58 2.81 -2.08
N ILE A 228 5.75 2.40 -2.58
CA ILE A 228 5.89 1.41 -3.64
C ILE A 228 6.23 0.09 -2.97
N ALA A 229 5.21 -0.73 -2.71
CA ALA A 229 5.37 -2.07 -2.19
C ALA A 229 5.86 -2.99 -3.33
N ASP A 230 7.16 -3.26 -3.36
CA ASP A 230 7.86 -4.02 -4.39
C ASP A 230 8.66 -5.15 -3.74
N LYS A 231 8.79 -6.30 -4.43
CA LYS A 231 9.68 -7.40 -4.02
C LYS A 231 11.17 -6.99 -4.00
N TYR A 232 11.53 -5.87 -4.65
CA TYR A 232 12.87 -5.28 -4.57
C TYR A 232 13.30 -5.01 -3.12
N ASP A 233 14.58 -4.75 -2.89
CA ASP A 233 15.09 -4.44 -1.55
C ASP A 233 14.44 -3.17 -0.97
N PRO A 234 14.25 -3.11 0.36
CA PRO A 234 13.61 -1.99 1.00
C PRO A 234 14.47 -0.73 0.87
N PHE A 235 13.82 0.42 0.70
CA PHE A 235 14.49 1.71 0.63
C PHE A 235 13.61 2.82 1.17
N THR A 236 14.25 3.93 1.52
CA THR A 236 13.60 5.18 1.94
C THR A 236 14.36 6.33 1.30
N ILE A 237 13.68 7.10 0.44
CA ILE A 237 14.28 8.19 -0.34
C ILE A 237 13.33 9.37 -0.37
N THR A 238 13.84 10.55 -0.08
CA THR A 238 13.08 11.80 -0.23
C THR A 238 13.44 12.46 -1.56
N ASN A 239 12.44 12.83 -2.35
CA ASN A 239 12.63 13.55 -3.60
C ASN A 239 11.47 14.51 -3.85
N THR A 240 11.76 15.76 -4.22
CA THR A 240 10.74 16.79 -4.51
C THR A 240 9.67 16.88 -3.41
N GLU A 241 10.11 16.93 -2.16
CA GLU A 241 9.25 16.99 -0.95
C GLU A 241 8.32 15.78 -0.74
N CYS A 242 8.42 14.74 -1.56
CA CYS A 242 7.76 13.44 -1.36
C CYS A 242 8.72 12.47 -0.70
N LEU A 243 8.28 11.82 0.38
CA LEU A 243 8.94 10.66 0.92
C LEU A 243 8.53 9.43 0.11
N CYS A 244 9.48 8.67 -0.42
CA CYS A 244 9.21 7.44 -1.16
C CYS A 244 9.81 6.26 -0.42
N ILE A 245 8.99 5.24 -0.13
CA ILE A 245 9.43 4.05 0.60
C ILE A 245 9.04 2.77 -0.13
N ASN A 246 9.87 1.74 0.04
CA ASN A 246 9.52 0.36 -0.27
C ASN A 246 9.62 -0.46 1.03
N PRO A 247 8.48 -0.89 1.60
CA PRO A 247 8.48 -1.82 2.72
C PRO A 247 8.73 -3.24 2.22
N LYS A 248 9.53 -4.01 2.96
CA LYS A 248 9.66 -5.44 2.72
C LYS A 248 9.64 -6.18 4.04
N LEU A 249 8.94 -7.32 4.06
CA LEU A 249 9.06 -8.30 5.12
C LEU A 249 10.37 -9.10 4.91
N GLN A 250 11.52 -8.43 4.96
CA GLN A 250 12.82 -9.07 4.74
C GLN A 250 13.40 -9.52 6.08
N GLY A 251 13.50 -10.83 6.30
CA GLY A 251 14.37 -11.43 7.31
C GLY A 251 14.21 -10.88 8.73
N PHE A 252 12.98 -10.85 9.24
CA PHE A 252 12.73 -10.95 10.68
C PHE A 252 12.42 -12.38 11.02
#